data_AF-A0A1H6ZDQ8-F1
#
_entry.id   AF-A0A1H6ZDQ8-F1
#
_cell.length_a   1.000
_cell.length_b   1.000
_cell.length_c   1.000
_cell.angle_alpha   90.00
_cell.angle_beta   90.00
_cell.angle_gamma   90.00
#
_symmetry.space_group_name_H-M   'P 1'
#
loop_
_entity.id
_entity.type
_entity.pdbx_description
1 polymer ?
#
loop_
_entity_poly.entity_id
_entity_poly.type
_entity_poly.pdbx_seq_one_letter_code
_entity_poly.pdbx_strand_id
1 'polypeptide(L)' 'MGNASQWVLIKRFAEITGYSENAVRHKIKGGVWIEGRVWRKAPDGRIFVNLGEFERWVESDALIKAF' A
#
# COMPACT_ATOMS: atom_id res chain seq x y z
N MET A 1 10.25 -19.47 -0.29
CA MET A 1 10.83 -18.54 0.70
C MET A 1 9.76 -17.52 1.04
N GLY A 2 9.32 -17.45 2.30
CA GLY A 2 8.34 -16.44 2.71
C GLY A 2 8.95 -15.06 2.49
N ASN A 3 8.37 -14.28 1.58
CA ASN A 3 8.81 -12.91 1.34
C ASN A 3 8.85 -12.21 2.70
N ALA A 4 10.02 -11.68 3.07
CA ALA A 4 10.18 -10.85 4.25
C ALA A 4 9.00 -9.88 4.28
N SER A 5 8.26 -9.83 5.38
CA SER A 5 7.06 -9.02 5.51
C SER A 5 7.37 -7.56 5.19
N GLN A 6 7.13 -7.12 3.94
CA GLN A 6 7.32 -5.75 3.43
C GLN A 6 6.24 -4.79 3.97
N TRP A 7 5.70 -5.10 5.15
CA TRP A 7 4.67 -4.33 5.83
C TRP A 7 5.34 -3.20 6.58
N VAL A 8 5.07 -1.97 6.17
CA VAL A 8 5.62 -0.76 6.78
C VAL A 8 4.49 0.19 7.19
N LEU A 9 4.74 1.04 8.19
CA LEU A 9 3.80 2.10 8.55
C LEU A 9 3.65 3.11 7.42
N ILE A 10 2.51 3.80 7.37
CA ILE A 10 2.21 4.85 6.38
C ILE A 10 3.36 5.87 6.26
N LYS A 11 3.93 6.31 7.39
CA LYS A 11 5.05 7.25 7.39
C LYS A 11 6.26 6.72 6.61
N ARG A 12 6.67 5.48 6.87
CA ARG A 12 7.81 4.86 6.18
C ARG A 12 7.48 4.58 4.71
N PHE A 13 6.25 4.18 4.42
CA PHE A 13 5.78 4.04 3.04
C PHE A 13 5.89 5.36 2.26
N ALA A 14 5.46 6.46 2.87
CA ALA A 14 5.55 7.80 2.30
C ALA A 14 7.00 8.21 2.02
N GLU A 15 7.92 7.97 2.96
CA GLU A 15 9.35 8.21 2.78
C GLU A 15 9.95 7.42 1.61
N ILE A 16 9.55 6.17 1.42
CA ILE A 16 10.10 5.27 0.39
C ILE A 16 9.54 5.61 -0.99
N THR A 17 8.23 5.84 -1.09
CA THR A 17 7.52 5.95 -2.38
C THR A 17 7.31 7.39 -2.85
N GLY A 18 7.51 8.37 -1.97
CA GLY A 18 7.18 9.78 -2.23
C GLY A 18 5.68 10.11 -2.15
N TYR A 19 4.82 9.14 -1.81
CA TYR A 19 3.40 9.41 -1.55
C TYR A 19 3.24 10.25 -0.28
N SER A 20 2.25 11.15 -0.25
CA SER A 20 1.86 11.78 1.01
C SER A 20 1.06 10.80 1.88
N GLU A 21 1.17 10.93 3.20
CA GLU A 21 0.37 10.12 4.12
C GLU A 21 -1.15 10.30 3.88
N ASN A 22 -1.56 11.50 3.49
CA ASN A 22 -2.95 11.80 3.15
C ASN A 22 -3.41 11.05 1.91
N ALA A 23 -2.58 10.96 0.86
CA ALA A 23 -2.91 10.19 -0.35
C ALA A 23 -3.10 8.71 -0.02
N VAL A 24 -2.24 8.14 0.83
CA VAL A 24 -2.36 6.76 1.32
C VAL A 24 -3.69 6.55 2.04
N ARG A 25 -4.02 7.40 3.01
CA ARG A 25 -5.28 7.32 3.77
C ARG A 25 -6.50 7.48 2.87
N HIS A 26 -6.42 8.34 1.86
CA HIS A 26 -7.50 8.53 0.90
C HIS A 26 -7.71 7.28 0.02
N LYS A 27 -6.64 6.61 -0.43
CA LYS A 27 -6.74 5.34 -1.18
C LYS A 27 -7.35 4.22 -0.34
N ILE A 28 -7.00 4.15 0.94
CA ILE A 28 -7.58 3.21 1.90
C ILE A 28 -9.08 3.52 2.12
N LYS A 29 -9.41 4.76 2.49
CA LYS A 29 -10.79 5.19 2.76
C LYS A 29 -11.70 5.06 1.54
N GLY A 30 -11.16 5.34 0.35
CA GLY A 30 -11.88 5.23 -0.92
C GLY A 30 -12.01 3.80 -1.45
N GLY A 31 -11.51 2.79 -0.73
CA GLY A 31 -11.60 1.39 -1.14
C GLY A 31 -10.75 1.02 -2.36
N VAL A 32 -9.84 1.91 -2.78
CA VAL A 32 -8.93 1.64 -3.92
C VAL A 32 -7.93 0.55 -3.56
N TRP A 33 -7.50 0.52 -2.30
CA TRP A 33 -6.60 -0.51 -1.78
C TRP A 33 -7.38 -1.54 -0.96
N ILE A 34 -7.23 -2.81 -1.33
CA ILE A 34 -7.92 -3.93 -0.68
C ILE A 34 -7.25 -4.25 0.67
N GLU A 35 -8.05 -4.30 1.74
CA GLU A 35 -7.60 -4.71 3.07
C GLU A 35 -7.14 -6.17 3.08
N GLY A 36 -6.08 -6.48 3.81
CA GLY A 36 -5.45 -7.80 3.84
C GLY A 36 -4.51 -8.07 2.66
N ARG A 37 -4.58 -7.28 1.59
CA ARG A 37 -3.67 -7.33 0.44
C ARG A 37 -2.67 -6.18 0.46
N VAL A 38 -3.12 -4.97 0.12
CA VAL A 38 -2.23 -3.79 -0.01
C VAL A 38 -2.03 -3.10 1.33
N TRP A 39 -3.04 -3.11 2.20
CA TRP A 39 -2.96 -2.52 3.53
C TRP A 39 -3.63 -3.42 4.58
N ARG A 40 -3.32 -3.21 5.86
CA ARG A 40 -4.00 -3.86 6.99
C ARG A 40 -3.99 -2.99 8.23
N LYS A 41 -5.00 -3.14 9.09
CA LYS A 41 -5.03 -2.56 10.43
C LYS A 41 -4.47 -3.55 11.45
N ALA A 42 -3.46 -3.14 12.20
CA ALA A 42 -2.91 -3.93 13.30
C ALA A 42 -3.81 -3.83 14.55
N PRO A 43 -3.68 -4.76 15.51
CA PRO A 43 -4.47 -4.73 16.76
C PRO A 43 -4.29 -3.44 17.58
N ASP A 44 -3.14 -2.77 17.44
CA ASP A 44 -2.84 -1.48 18.08
C ASP A 44 -3.48 -0.26 17.34
N GLY A 45 -4.28 -0.52 16.31
CA GLY A 45 -4.95 0.50 15.51
C GLY A 45 -4.09 1.16 14.44
N ARG A 46 -2.80 0.80 14.33
CA ARG A 46 -1.92 1.34 13.30
C ARG A 46 -2.19 0.70 11.94
N ILE A 47 -1.95 1.47 10.89
CA ILE A 47 -2.10 1.01 9.51
C ILE A 47 -0.73 0.67 8.94
N PHE A 48 -0.63 -0.54 8.40
CA PHE A 48 0.52 -1.00 7.64
C PHE A 48 0.15 -1.10 6.15
N VAL A 49 1.12 -0.81 5.30
CA VAL A 49 1.04 -0.93 3.84
C VAL A 49 2.11 -1.93 3.40
N ASN A 50 1.75 -2.82 2.48
CA ASN A 50 2.64 -3.80 1.91
C ASN A 50 3.26 -3.23 0.62
N LEU A 51 4.57 -2.95 0.64
CA LEU A 51 5.27 -2.36 -0.51
C LEU A 51 5.18 -3.23 -1.77
N GLY A 52 5.35 -4.56 -1.64
CA GLY A 52 5.32 -5.45 -2.80
C GLY A 52 3.93 -5.60 -3.42
N GLU A 53 2.86 -5.56 -2.62
CA GLU A 53 1.49 -5.54 -3.17
C GLU A 53 1.14 -4.17 -3.76
N PHE A 54 1.69 -3.09 -3.22
CA PHE A 54 1.57 -1.77 -3.82
C PHE A 54 2.26 -1.71 -5.19
N GLU A 55 3.49 -2.21 -5.32
CA GLU A 55 4.20 -2.27 -6.61
C GLU A 55 3.40 -3.05 -7.65
N ARG A 56 2.89 -4.23 -7.28
CA ARG A 56 1.98 -5.02 -8.15
C ARG A 56 0.74 -4.22 -8.59
N TRP A 57 0.17 -3.43 -7.69
CA TRP A 57 -0.98 -2.57 -8.01
C TRP A 57 -0.60 -1.44 -8.99
N VAL A 58 0.54 -0.79 -8.77
CA VAL A 58 1.06 0.25 -9.68
C VAL A 58 1.31 -0.33 -11.08
N GLU A 59 1.95 -1.49 -11.16
CA GLU A 59 2.21 -2.18 -12.42
C GLU A 59 0.91 -2.60 -13.12
N SER A 60 -0.10 -3.02 -12.36
CA SER A 60 -1.41 -3.39 -12.92
C SER A 60 -2.13 -2.17 -13.51
N ASP A 61 -2.12 -1.02 -12.84
CA ASP A 61 -2.72 0.23 -13.36
C ASP A 61 -1.95 0.78 -14.57
N ALA A 62 -0.61 0.69 -14.54
CA ALA A 62 0.23 1.07 -15.66
C ALA A 62 0.00 0.17 -16.88
N LEU A 63 -0.15 -1.15 -16.67
CA LEU A 63 -0.47 -2.11 -17.72
C LEU A 63 -1.84 -1.81 -18.36
N ILE A 64 -2.86 -1.44 -17.57
CA ILE A 64 -4.19 -1.10 -18.07
C ILE A 64 -4.18 0.18 -18.91
N LYS A 65 -3.28 1.13 -18.63
CA LYS A 65 -3.17 2.38 -19.42
C LYS A 65 -2.29 2.27 -20.66
N ALA A 66 -1.57 1.16 -20.83
CA ALA A 66 -0.68 0.95 -21.97
C ALA A 66 -1.37 0.30 -23.19
N PHE A 67 -2.68 0.05 -23.11
CA PHE A 67 -3.51 -0.51 -24.19
C PHE A 67 -4.64 0.45 -24.58
#